data_AF-M5RZQ4-F1
#
_entry.id   AF-M5RZQ4-F1
#
_cell.length_a   1.000
_cell.length_b   1.000
_cell.length_c   1.000
_cell.angle_alpha   90.00
_cell.angle_beta   90.00
_cell.angle_gamma   90.00
#
_symmetry.space_group_name_H-M   'P 1'
#
loop_
_entity.id
_entity.type
_entity.pdbx_description
1 polymer ?
#
loop_
_entity_poly.entity_id
_entity_poly.type
_entity_poly.pdbx_seq_one_letter_code
_entity_poly.pdbx_strand_id
1 'polypeptide(L)'
;MNSDMRDLIDGYLDDSLSREQLQRLSQWIKLDPLHARQFASELMLHDRLRNEMMTQNELASFDQSEQHVVLQSNASDGHWWKRVPIALATTACIVLLGTLLFWHSWSAPTASAAGLELDRIMKANARSLDRTFLISVEEKTTRRQNRRRNTPEHGRPPKPSLDGAILDVRGAYQFVLKRKVGQGDFFITGSNGLTSWAVRPDGPVRYSDDLTRFNRDLPGHERSLPINNLHDGLDALHTAYDLQVRSVETEPSMDKANDEPNQLIVATKKPGFPGPARVEIRYAASNGQIRQMRFVEMPYGPEDVTLTMTLMEERALAPDYFDHQSHHDRERVVEFE
;
A
#
# COMPACT_ATOMS: atom_id res chain seq x y z
N MET A 1 9.16 -24.39 20.97
CA MET A 1 10.03 -23.30 20.49
C MET A 1 11.09 -23.09 21.56
N ASN A 2 12.37 -23.27 21.22
CA ASN A 2 13.46 -23.18 22.19
C ASN A 2 13.65 -21.71 22.59
N SER A 3 13.69 -21.37 23.88
CA SER A 3 13.75 -19.98 24.36
C SER A 3 14.95 -19.22 23.76
N ASP A 4 16.08 -19.92 23.63
CA ASP A 4 17.32 -19.42 23.03
C ASP A 4 17.16 -18.88 21.58
N MET A 5 16.18 -19.38 20.81
CA MET A 5 15.96 -18.89 19.44
C MET A 5 15.03 -17.67 19.39
N ARG A 6 14.10 -17.52 20.35
CA ARG A 6 13.29 -16.30 20.45
C ARG A 6 14.16 -15.11 20.80
N ASP A 7 15.05 -15.30 21.78
CA ASP A 7 15.98 -14.26 22.22
C ASP A 7 16.89 -13.77 21.07
N LEU A 8 17.26 -14.66 20.13
CA LEU A 8 18.01 -14.28 18.94
C LEU A 8 17.15 -13.51 17.92
N ILE A 9 15.88 -13.87 17.74
CA ILE A 9 14.97 -13.14 16.85
C ILE A 9 14.70 -11.75 17.41
N ASP A 10 14.34 -11.66 18.70
CA ASP A 10 14.08 -10.38 19.37
C ASP A 10 15.31 -9.49 19.35
N GLY A 11 16.49 -10.06 19.67
CA GLY A 11 17.75 -9.32 19.60
C GLY A 11 18.11 -8.84 18.19
N TYR A 12 17.69 -9.57 17.14
CA TYR A 12 17.87 -9.14 15.75
C TYR A 12 16.97 -7.94 15.42
N LEU A 13 15.71 -7.98 15.86
CA LEU A 13 14.73 -6.92 15.63
C LEU A 13 15.11 -5.62 16.36
N ASP A 14 15.77 -5.74 17.51
CA ASP A 14 16.26 -4.64 18.32
C ASP A 14 17.68 -4.15 17.94
N ASP A 15 18.31 -4.72 16.90
CA ASP A 15 19.69 -4.44 16.48
C ASP A 15 20.73 -4.59 17.61
N SER A 16 20.52 -5.59 18.48
CA SER A 16 21.32 -5.84 19.70
C SER A 16 22.18 -7.11 19.63
N LEU A 17 22.12 -7.87 18.53
CA LEU A 17 22.91 -9.08 18.37
C LEU A 17 24.40 -8.81 18.13
N SER A 18 25.23 -9.62 18.78
CA SER A 18 26.64 -9.79 18.37
C SER A 18 26.76 -10.52 17.03
N ARG A 19 27.94 -10.42 16.40
CA ARG A 19 28.23 -11.11 15.12
C ARG A 19 28.08 -12.64 15.22
N GLU A 20 28.46 -13.22 16.36
CA GLU A 20 28.36 -14.67 16.59
C GLU A 20 26.89 -15.11 16.71
N GLN A 21 26.07 -14.33 17.41
CA GLN A 21 24.63 -14.56 17.52
C GLN A 21 23.92 -14.41 16.16
N LEU A 22 24.31 -13.42 15.36
CA LEU A 22 23.77 -13.22 14.02
C LEU A 22 24.10 -14.41 13.09
N GLN A 23 25.33 -14.94 13.15
CA GLN A 23 25.71 -16.14 12.40
C GLN A 23 24.90 -17.37 12.84
N ARG A 24 24.67 -17.53 14.14
CA ARG A 24 23.86 -18.61 14.70
C ARG A 24 22.41 -18.53 14.25
N LEU A 25 21.81 -17.33 14.25
CA LEU A 25 20.47 -17.09 13.72
C LEU A 25 20.40 -17.40 12.21
N SER A 26 21.37 -16.93 11.42
CA SER A 26 21.43 -17.19 9.97
C SER A 26 21.54 -18.69 9.67
N GLN A 27 22.36 -19.43 10.43
CA GLN A 27 22.47 -20.88 10.29
C GLN A 27 21.15 -21.57 10.64
N TRP A 28 20.49 -21.15 11.72
CA TRP A 28 19.19 -21.70 12.13
C TRP A 28 18.11 -21.50 11.04
N ILE A 29 18.04 -20.31 10.44
CA ILE A 29 17.12 -20.00 9.33
C ILE A 29 17.38 -20.91 8.12
N LYS A 30 18.65 -21.20 7.81
CA LYS A 30 19.05 -22.02 6.65
C LYS A 30 18.80 -23.52 6.83
N LEU A 31 18.70 -24.00 8.07
CA LEU A 31 18.58 -25.43 8.38
C LEU A 31 17.20 -26.01 8.02
N ASP A 32 16.13 -25.20 8.07
CA ASP A 32 14.76 -25.67 7.80
C ASP A 32 13.89 -24.54 7.20
N PRO A 33 13.19 -24.76 6.07
CA PRO A 33 12.22 -23.81 5.53
C PRO A 33 11.14 -23.35 6.52
N LEU A 34 10.78 -24.16 7.51
CA LEU A 34 9.85 -23.78 8.57
C LEU A 34 10.44 -22.68 9.48
N HIS A 35 11.74 -22.71 9.76
CA HIS A 35 12.41 -21.66 10.53
C HIS A 35 12.42 -20.33 9.77
N ALA A 36 12.65 -20.36 8.45
CA ALA A 36 12.58 -19.16 7.61
C ALA A 36 11.18 -18.53 7.60
N ARG A 37 10.12 -19.35 7.48
CA ARG A 37 8.74 -18.86 7.57
C ARG A 37 8.43 -18.25 8.94
N GLN A 38 8.91 -18.89 10.00
CA GLN A 38 8.72 -18.42 11.36
C GLN A 38 9.42 -17.08 11.58
N PHE A 39 10.69 -16.96 11.18
CA PHE A 39 11.43 -15.71 11.23
C PHE A 39 10.73 -14.60 10.43
N ALA A 40 10.29 -14.89 9.21
CA ALA A 40 9.55 -13.93 8.38
C ALA A 40 8.25 -13.47 9.06
N SER A 41 7.52 -14.38 9.71
CA SER A 41 6.28 -14.02 10.41
C SER A 41 6.51 -13.09 11.61
N GLU A 42 7.58 -13.30 12.39
CA GLU A 42 7.95 -12.44 13.52
C GLU A 42 8.43 -11.06 13.03
N LEU A 43 9.21 -11.02 11.93
CA LEU A 43 9.65 -9.78 11.30
C LEU A 43 8.46 -8.94 10.81
N MET A 44 7.49 -9.57 10.13
CA MET A 44 6.27 -8.90 9.67
C MET A 44 5.41 -8.39 10.83
N LEU A 45 5.31 -9.16 11.93
CA LEU A 45 4.61 -8.74 13.13
C LEU A 45 5.29 -7.51 13.77
N HIS A 46 6.61 -7.54 13.89
CA HIS A 46 7.39 -6.43 14.44
C HIS A 46 7.27 -5.16 13.57
N ASP A 47 7.35 -5.30 12.25
CA ASP A 47 7.13 -4.18 11.33
C ASP A 47 5.73 -3.59 11.48
N ARG A 48 4.70 -4.45 11.64
CA ARG A 48 3.34 -3.99 11.89
C ARG A 48 3.21 -3.23 13.21
N LEU A 49 3.79 -3.75 14.30
CA LEU A 49 3.77 -3.10 15.61
C LEU A 49 4.53 -1.77 15.60
N ARG A 50 5.70 -1.72 14.95
CA ARG A 50 6.48 -0.49 14.79
C ARG A 50 5.72 0.56 13.98
N ASN A 51 5.02 0.14 12.93
CA ASN A 51 4.17 1.02 12.14
C ASN A 51 2.99 1.56 12.99
N GLU A 52 2.33 0.73 13.79
CA GLU A 52 1.27 1.17 14.71
C GLU A 52 1.80 2.17 15.76
N MET A 53 2.97 1.90 16.36
CA MET A 53 3.59 2.83 17.33
C MET A 53 3.99 4.16 16.69
N MET A 54 4.51 4.13 15.46
CA MET A 54 4.81 5.35 14.70
C MET A 54 3.52 6.13 14.39
N THR A 55 2.43 5.45 14.02
CA THR A 55 1.11 6.06 13.82
C THR A 55 0.59 6.71 15.10
N GLN A 56 0.72 6.06 16.27
CA GLN A 56 0.32 6.64 17.56
C GLN A 56 1.18 7.86 17.95
N ASN A 57 2.49 7.82 17.73
CA ASN A 57 3.36 8.96 17.98
C ASN A 57 3.08 10.14 17.04
N GLU A 58 2.75 9.89 15.76
CA GLU A 58 2.33 10.95 14.84
C GLU A 58 0.99 11.56 15.29
N LEU A 59 0.01 10.75 15.72
CA LEU A 59 -1.26 11.24 16.27
C LEU A 59 -1.08 12.09 17.54
N ALA A 60 -0.21 11.67 18.46
CA ALA A 60 0.12 12.44 19.66
C ALA A 60 0.83 13.78 19.33
N SER A 61 1.51 13.85 18.19
CA SER A 61 2.18 15.07 17.71
C SER A 61 1.19 16.06 17.07
N PHE A 62 0.07 15.58 16.51
CA PHE A 62 -0.99 16.43 15.96
C PHE A 62 -1.84 17.10 17.05
N ASP A 63 -2.12 16.38 18.15
CA ASP A 63 -2.94 16.90 19.27
C ASP A 63 -2.27 18.07 20.01
N GLN A 64 -0.93 18.17 19.97
CA GLN A 64 -0.18 19.30 20.54
C GLN A 64 -0.17 20.55 19.66
N SER A 65 -0.58 20.47 18.40
CA SER A 65 -0.60 21.62 17.48
C SER A 65 -1.94 22.35 17.39
N GLU A 66 -3.02 21.83 17.99
CA GLU A 66 -4.34 22.49 18.01
C GLU A 66 -4.71 23.18 19.33
N GLN A 67 -3.91 23.04 20.40
CA GLN A 67 -4.15 23.75 21.67
C GLN A 67 -3.42 25.10 21.75
N HIS A 68 -3.71 26.06 20.89
CA HIS A 68 -3.29 27.44 21.17
C HIS A 68 -4.09 28.56 20.48
N VAL A 69 -5.39 28.40 20.23
CA VAL A 69 -6.25 29.57 19.95
C VAL A 69 -7.67 29.32 20.45
N VAL A 70 -8.00 29.71 21.69
CA VAL A 70 -9.37 30.10 22.03
C VAL A 70 -9.36 31.30 22.96
N LEU A 71 -10.08 32.32 22.51
CA LEU A 71 -10.26 33.65 23.07
C LEU A 71 -10.84 33.64 24.50
N GLN A 72 -10.28 34.52 25.32
CA GLN A 72 -10.96 35.08 26.49
C GLN A 72 -12.16 35.91 26.02
N SER A 73 -13.37 35.49 26.40
CA SER A 73 -14.53 36.38 26.44
C SER A 73 -15.06 36.44 27.88
N ASN A 74 -14.82 37.57 28.52
CA ASN A 74 -15.50 37.98 29.73
C ASN A 74 -16.98 38.28 29.40
N ALA A 75 -17.91 37.70 30.14
CA ALA A 75 -19.17 38.34 30.47
C ALA A 75 -19.75 37.70 31.75
N SER A 76 -20.26 38.60 32.59
CA SER A 76 -20.86 38.43 33.90
C SER A 76 -22.21 37.72 33.86
N ASP A 77 -22.55 36.99 34.93
CA ASP A 77 -23.52 37.46 35.94
C ASP A 77 -23.92 36.31 36.87
N GLY A 78 -24.06 36.65 38.15
CA GLY A 78 -24.43 35.68 39.17
C GLY A 78 -25.92 35.36 39.15
N HIS A 79 -26.27 34.18 39.66
CA HIS A 79 -27.28 34.11 40.71
C HIS A 79 -27.26 32.80 41.50
N TRP A 80 -27.28 33.05 42.79
CA TRP A 80 -27.58 32.26 43.96
C TRP A 80 -28.89 31.44 43.82
N TRP A 81 -28.81 30.12 44.10
CA TRP A 81 -29.71 29.31 44.96
C TRP A 81 -30.17 27.93 44.45
N LYS A 82 -29.87 26.96 45.33
CA LYS A 82 -30.70 25.87 45.85
C LYS A 82 -30.83 24.56 45.05
N ARG A 83 -30.42 23.53 45.78
CA ARG A 83 -30.76 22.10 45.70
C ARG A 83 -32.27 21.88 45.78
N VAL A 84 -32.72 20.72 45.27
CA VAL A 84 -33.81 19.78 45.69
C VAL A 84 -34.42 19.10 44.42
N PRO A 85 -34.98 17.86 44.43
CA PRO A 85 -34.26 16.65 44.02
C PRO A 85 -34.99 15.89 42.89
N ILE A 86 -34.50 14.66 42.65
CA ILE A 86 -34.91 13.64 41.68
C ILE A 86 -36.43 13.39 41.62
N ALA A 87 -36.98 13.35 40.39
CA ALA A 87 -38.09 12.46 40.01
C ALA A 87 -38.10 12.25 38.48
N LEU A 88 -38.37 11.01 38.04
CA LEU A 88 -38.52 10.53 36.65
C LEU A 88 -37.25 10.05 35.92
N ALA A 89 -36.58 9.05 36.50
CA ALA A 89 -35.61 8.21 35.80
C ALA A 89 -36.27 6.92 35.27
N THR A 90 -37.16 7.01 34.27
CA THR A 90 -37.60 5.81 33.50
C THR A 90 -37.93 6.09 32.03
N THR A 91 -38.24 7.33 31.63
CA THR A 91 -38.53 7.68 30.22
C THR A 91 -37.30 8.11 29.42
N ALA A 92 -36.24 8.60 30.07
CA ALA A 92 -35.02 9.04 29.38
C ALA A 92 -34.22 7.88 28.75
N CYS A 93 -34.21 6.69 29.38
CA CYS A 93 -33.46 5.54 28.87
C CYS A 93 -34.06 4.97 27.57
N ILE A 94 -35.39 4.99 27.40
CA ILE A 94 -36.03 4.44 26.18
C ILE A 94 -35.80 5.37 24.99
N VAL A 95 -35.81 6.69 25.20
CA VAL A 95 -35.51 7.67 24.14
C VAL A 95 -34.02 7.64 23.79
N LEU A 96 -33.11 7.49 24.77
CA LEU A 96 -31.67 7.33 24.51
C LEU A 96 -31.32 6.00 23.83
N LEU A 97 -31.96 4.89 24.20
CA LEU A 97 -31.80 3.60 23.50
C LEU A 97 -32.37 3.66 22.09
N GLY A 98 -33.50 4.36 21.89
CA GLY A 98 -34.11 4.57 20.57
C GLY A 98 -33.21 5.37 19.64
N THR A 99 -32.60 6.47 20.12
CA THR A 99 -31.67 7.27 19.30
C THR A 99 -30.33 6.58 19.04
N LEU A 100 -29.80 5.82 20.00
CA LEU A 100 -28.58 5.02 19.81
C LEU A 100 -28.79 3.89 18.80
N LEU A 101 -29.93 3.19 18.85
CA LEU A 101 -30.24 2.12 17.90
C LEU A 101 -30.57 2.65 16.51
N PHE A 102 -31.22 3.83 16.41
CA PHE A 102 -31.53 4.46 15.12
C PHE A 102 -30.27 5.03 14.43
N TRP A 103 -29.27 5.49 15.19
CA TRP A 103 -27.96 5.88 14.62
C TRP A 103 -27.13 4.68 14.19
N HIS A 104 -27.21 3.55 14.89
CA HIS A 104 -26.48 2.33 14.50
C HIS A 104 -27.07 1.61 13.29
N SER A 105 -28.36 1.82 12.97
CA SER A 105 -29.06 1.11 11.89
C SER A 105 -29.02 1.83 10.54
N TRP A 106 -28.58 3.09 10.47
CA TRP A 106 -28.48 3.83 9.20
C TRP A 106 -27.18 3.59 8.40
N SER A 107 -26.20 2.89 8.96
CA SER A 107 -24.85 2.79 8.37
C SER A 107 -24.40 1.38 7.93
N ALA A 108 -25.25 0.34 7.98
CA ALA A 108 -24.74 -1.05 7.93
C ALA A 108 -25.35 -2.08 6.94
N PRO A 109 -25.72 -1.74 5.67
CA PRO A 109 -25.85 -2.80 4.64
C PRO A 109 -24.77 -2.79 3.55
N THR A 110 -24.11 -1.66 3.27
CA THR A 110 -23.21 -1.51 2.10
C THR A 110 -21.78 -2.00 2.34
N ALA A 111 -21.26 -1.87 3.56
CA ALA A 111 -19.89 -2.28 3.89
C ALA A 111 -19.67 -3.80 3.77
N SER A 112 -20.69 -4.60 4.10
CA SER A 112 -20.60 -6.08 4.00
C SER A 112 -20.63 -6.56 2.55
N ALA A 113 -21.47 -5.97 1.70
CA ALA A 113 -21.55 -6.32 0.28
C ALA A 113 -20.27 -5.92 -0.47
N ALA A 114 -19.71 -4.75 -0.17
CA ALA A 114 -18.48 -4.29 -0.81
C ALA A 114 -17.25 -5.12 -0.39
N GLY A 115 -17.18 -5.55 0.87
CA GLY A 115 -16.15 -6.48 1.33
C GLY A 115 -16.24 -7.84 0.64
N LEU A 116 -17.45 -8.43 0.54
CA LEU A 116 -17.65 -9.69 -0.16
C LEU A 116 -17.31 -9.60 -1.66
N GLU A 117 -17.58 -8.46 -2.28
CA GLU A 117 -17.23 -8.23 -3.67
C GLU A 117 -15.72 -8.09 -3.88
N LEU A 118 -15.03 -7.42 -2.94
CA LEU A 118 -13.57 -7.37 -2.94
C LEU A 118 -12.95 -8.77 -2.78
N ASP A 119 -13.49 -9.61 -1.88
CA ASP A 119 -13.07 -11.01 -1.73
C ASP A 119 -13.25 -11.81 -3.03
N ARG A 120 -14.35 -11.57 -3.75
CA ARG A 120 -14.63 -12.20 -5.05
C ARG A 120 -13.58 -11.80 -6.09
N ILE A 121 -13.24 -10.52 -6.16
CA ILE A 121 -12.20 -9.99 -7.04
C ILE A 121 -10.84 -10.58 -6.65
N MET A 122 -10.48 -10.61 -5.37
CA MET A 122 -9.22 -11.21 -4.91
C MET A 122 -9.11 -12.67 -5.35
N LYS A 123 -10.16 -13.48 -5.17
CA LYS A 123 -10.19 -14.88 -5.60
C LYS A 123 -10.09 -15.03 -7.13
N ALA A 124 -10.78 -14.18 -7.89
CA ALA A 124 -10.70 -14.18 -9.34
C ALA A 124 -9.29 -13.88 -9.86
N ASN A 125 -8.60 -12.98 -9.16
CA ASN A 125 -7.27 -12.50 -9.54
C ASN A 125 -6.12 -13.27 -8.87
N ALA A 126 -6.42 -14.27 -8.03
CA ALA A 126 -5.42 -15.17 -7.44
C ALA A 126 -4.78 -16.12 -8.47
N ARG A 127 -5.33 -16.21 -9.69
CA ARG A 127 -4.79 -17.04 -10.77
C ARG A 127 -3.41 -16.55 -11.19
N SER A 128 -2.45 -17.47 -11.28
CA SER A 128 -1.02 -17.24 -11.54
C SER A 128 -0.68 -16.84 -12.98
N LEU A 129 -1.51 -16.05 -13.65
CA LEU A 129 -1.14 -15.49 -14.94
C LEU A 129 -0.36 -14.19 -14.74
N ASP A 130 0.69 -14.02 -15.54
CA ASP A 130 1.45 -12.77 -15.52
C ASP A 130 0.60 -11.69 -16.18
N ARG A 131 0.73 -10.47 -15.67
CA ARG A 131 -0.09 -9.33 -16.09
C ARG A 131 0.79 -8.18 -16.49
N THR A 132 0.45 -7.56 -17.61
CA THR A 132 1.10 -6.36 -18.10
C THR A 132 0.14 -5.19 -17.95
N PHE A 133 0.54 -4.19 -17.17
CA PHE A 133 -0.19 -2.95 -16.97
C PHE A 133 0.51 -1.78 -17.65
N LEU A 134 -0.27 -0.90 -18.28
CA LEU A 134 0.17 0.42 -18.70
C LEU A 134 -0.17 1.43 -17.60
N ILE A 135 0.81 2.22 -17.19
CA ILE A 135 0.66 3.30 -16.20
C ILE A 135 0.53 4.63 -16.93
N SER A 136 -0.48 5.42 -16.54
CA SER A 136 -0.67 6.79 -17.00
C SER A 136 -0.78 7.72 -15.80
N VAL A 137 -0.06 8.84 -15.82
CA VAL A 137 -0.06 9.82 -14.73
C VAL A 137 -0.94 11.00 -15.12
N GLU A 138 -1.87 11.36 -14.25
CA GLU A 138 -2.83 12.43 -14.51
C GLU A 138 -2.43 13.74 -13.83
N GLU A 139 -2.01 13.66 -12.56
CA GLU A 139 -1.67 14.82 -11.76
C GLU A 139 -0.50 14.50 -10.83
N LYS A 140 0.36 15.50 -10.62
CA LYS A 140 1.43 15.46 -9.61
C LYS A 140 1.31 16.70 -8.75
N THR A 141 1.15 16.52 -7.44
CA THR A 141 1.14 17.62 -6.49
C THR A 141 2.38 17.51 -5.61
N THR A 142 3.17 18.59 -5.56
CA THR A 142 4.26 18.67 -4.59
C THR A 142 3.66 18.96 -3.23
N ARG A 143 3.79 18.03 -2.29
CA ARG A 143 3.34 18.27 -0.92
C ARG A 143 4.18 19.42 -0.37
N ARG A 144 3.54 20.47 0.17
CA ARG A 144 4.21 21.58 0.89
C ARG A 144 4.81 21.04 2.19
N GLN A 145 5.85 20.22 2.11
CA GLN A 145 6.59 19.78 3.28
C GLN A 145 7.58 20.86 3.70
N ASN A 146 7.55 21.20 4.99
CA ASN A 146 8.53 22.04 5.64
C ASN A 146 9.94 21.54 5.28
N ARG A 147 10.75 22.45 4.75
CA ARG A 147 12.05 22.28 4.08
C ARG A 147 13.19 21.64 4.90
N ARG A 148 12.90 20.88 5.97
CA ARG A 148 13.86 20.47 7.00
C ARG A 148 13.97 18.96 7.29
N ARG A 149 13.31 18.06 6.55
CA ARG A 149 13.58 16.61 6.71
C ARG A 149 14.66 16.16 5.72
N ASN A 150 15.80 15.73 6.25
CA ASN A 150 16.78 14.89 5.56
C ASN A 150 16.10 13.55 5.22
N THR A 151 15.31 13.50 4.16
CA THR A 151 14.80 12.23 3.64
C THR A 151 15.94 11.52 2.89
N PRO A 152 15.98 10.19 2.87
CA PRO A 152 16.98 9.43 2.10
C PRO A 152 16.87 9.66 0.58
N GLU A 153 15.82 10.33 0.10
CA GLU A 153 15.68 10.81 -1.29
C GLU A 153 16.47 12.12 -1.55
N HIS A 154 16.93 12.80 -0.50
CA HIS A 154 17.68 14.05 -0.61
C HIS A 154 19.09 13.77 -1.20
N GLY A 155 19.30 14.17 -2.45
CA GLY A 155 20.55 13.93 -3.19
C GLY A 155 20.47 12.81 -4.25
N ARG A 156 19.33 12.12 -4.36
CA ARG A 156 19.11 11.16 -5.46
C ARG A 156 18.78 11.93 -6.75
N PRO A 157 19.26 11.46 -7.92
CA PRO A 157 18.79 11.98 -9.21
C PRO A 157 17.25 11.90 -9.31
N PRO A 158 16.61 12.82 -10.03
CA PRO A 158 15.16 12.80 -10.19
C PRO A 158 14.69 11.46 -10.76
N LYS A 159 13.64 10.89 -10.17
CA LYS A 159 13.05 9.62 -10.62
C LYS A 159 12.51 9.79 -12.05
N PRO A 160 12.77 8.85 -12.98
CA PRO A 160 12.13 8.85 -14.29
C PRO A 160 10.60 8.89 -14.18
N SER A 161 9.94 9.51 -15.17
CA SER A 161 8.48 9.61 -15.18
C SER A 161 7.83 8.22 -15.18
N LEU A 162 6.70 8.12 -14.47
CA LEU A 162 5.82 6.95 -14.49
C LEU A 162 4.81 6.98 -15.64
N ASP A 163 4.68 8.13 -16.30
CA ASP A 163 3.72 8.27 -17.40
C ASP A 163 4.16 7.44 -18.61
N GLY A 164 3.26 6.59 -19.10
CA GLY A 164 3.54 5.61 -20.15
C GLY A 164 4.46 4.47 -19.70
N ALA A 165 4.66 4.26 -18.40
CA ALA A 165 5.45 3.15 -17.89
C ALA A 165 4.70 1.82 -18.05
N ILE A 166 5.45 0.74 -18.21
CA ILE A 166 4.90 -0.62 -18.32
C ILE A 166 5.31 -1.39 -17.08
N LEU A 167 4.33 -2.01 -16.42
CA LEU A 167 4.53 -2.84 -15.23
C LEU A 167 4.08 -4.27 -15.53
N ASP A 168 5.03 -5.19 -15.59
CA ASP A 168 4.79 -6.62 -15.65
C ASP A 168 4.85 -7.21 -14.24
N VAL A 169 3.88 -8.04 -13.86
CA VAL A 169 3.81 -8.65 -12.53
C VAL A 169 3.53 -10.14 -12.63
N ARG A 170 4.18 -10.91 -11.74
CA ARG A 170 3.94 -12.34 -11.52
C ARG A 170 3.91 -12.61 -10.02
N GLY A 171 2.75 -13.06 -9.53
CA GLY A 171 2.55 -13.33 -8.11
C GLY A 171 2.81 -12.10 -7.23
N ALA A 172 3.29 -12.34 -6.01
CA ALA A 172 3.48 -11.30 -4.99
C ALA A 172 4.82 -10.58 -5.07
N TYR A 173 5.86 -11.24 -5.56
CA TYR A 173 7.25 -10.80 -5.38
C TYR A 173 8.03 -10.58 -6.68
N GLN A 174 7.43 -10.91 -7.83
CA GLN A 174 8.09 -10.80 -9.12
C GLN A 174 7.45 -9.68 -9.94
N PHE A 175 8.26 -8.71 -10.35
CA PHE A 175 7.79 -7.61 -11.17
C PHE A 175 8.91 -7.03 -12.03
N VAL A 176 8.53 -6.37 -13.13
CA VAL A 176 9.41 -5.57 -13.98
C VAL A 176 8.68 -4.26 -14.30
N LEU A 177 9.27 -3.14 -13.90
CA LEU A 177 8.80 -1.80 -14.23
C LEU A 177 9.74 -1.17 -15.25
N LYS A 178 9.21 -0.83 -16.43
CA LYS A 178 9.92 -0.13 -17.51
C LYS A 178 9.44 1.31 -17.59
N ARG A 179 10.34 2.26 -17.32
CA ARG A 179 10.07 3.70 -17.43
C ARG A 179 10.88 4.29 -18.57
N LYS A 180 10.24 5.10 -19.41
CA LYS A 180 10.94 5.81 -20.48
C LYS A 180 11.80 6.92 -19.90
N VAL A 181 13.01 7.07 -20.43
CA VAL A 181 13.95 8.15 -20.13
C VAL A 181 14.40 8.76 -21.45
N GLY A 182 14.32 10.09 -21.59
CA GLY A 182 14.85 10.79 -22.76
C GLY A 182 14.37 10.23 -24.11
N GLN A 183 15.31 10.02 -25.05
CA GLN A 183 15.08 9.63 -26.45
C GLN A 183 14.68 8.16 -26.67
N GLY A 184 13.78 7.62 -25.83
CA GLY A 184 13.22 6.28 -26.01
C GLY A 184 13.96 5.15 -25.27
N ASP A 185 14.99 5.49 -24.49
CA ASP A 185 15.64 4.53 -23.61
C ASP A 185 14.76 4.16 -22.41
N PHE A 186 15.04 3.01 -21.81
CA PHE A 186 14.32 2.54 -20.62
C PHE A 186 15.22 2.50 -19.39
N PHE A 187 14.69 3.01 -18.28
CA PHE A 187 15.14 2.67 -16.94
C PHE A 187 14.25 1.54 -16.43
N ILE A 188 14.85 0.38 -16.19
CA ILE A 188 14.13 -0.83 -15.83
C ILE A 188 14.47 -1.19 -14.39
N THR A 189 13.46 -1.43 -13.57
CA THR A 189 13.61 -1.94 -12.20
C THR A 189 12.79 -3.20 -12.06
N GLY A 190 13.30 -4.20 -11.35
CA GLY A 190 12.56 -5.43 -11.16
C GLY A 190 12.99 -6.23 -9.96
N SER A 191 12.28 -7.32 -9.75
CA SER A 191 12.54 -8.34 -8.74
C SER A 191 12.13 -9.69 -9.31
N ASN A 192 12.94 -10.71 -9.07
CA ASN A 192 12.58 -12.10 -9.34
C ASN A 192 12.04 -12.81 -8.08
N GLY A 193 11.89 -12.09 -6.97
CA GLY A 193 11.46 -12.61 -5.67
C GLY A 193 12.59 -13.15 -4.79
N LEU A 194 13.83 -13.20 -5.30
CA LEU A 194 15.05 -13.55 -4.55
C LEU A 194 16.01 -12.37 -4.48
N THR A 195 16.14 -11.62 -5.56
CA THR A 195 16.94 -10.40 -5.67
C THR A 195 16.12 -9.30 -6.31
N SER A 196 16.43 -8.05 -5.95
CA SER A 196 15.95 -6.87 -6.65
C SER A 196 17.06 -6.29 -7.51
N TRP A 197 16.71 -5.64 -8.62
CA TRP A 197 17.69 -5.13 -9.58
C TRP A 197 17.21 -3.88 -10.33
N ALA A 198 18.17 -3.15 -10.89
CA ALA A 198 17.94 -1.98 -11.73
C ALA A 198 18.91 -1.95 -12.91
N VAL A 199 18.36 -1.70 -14.10
CA VAL A 199 19.07 -1.49 -15.36
C VAL A 199 18.87 -0.02 -15.77
N ARG A 200 19.95 0.75 -15.75
CA ARG A 200 19.95 2.13 -16.26
C ARG A 200 20.22 2.14 -17.77
N PRO A 201 19.81 3.18 -18.52
CA PRO A 201 20.23 3.36 -19.91
C PRO A 201 21.75 3.42 -20.04
N ASP A 202 22.40 4.15 -19.14
CA ASP A 202 23.82 4.42 -19.06
C ASP A 202 24.39 3.92 -17.72
N GLY A 203 25.28 2.93 -17.76
CA GLY A 203 25.96 2.39 -16.58
C GLY A 203 25.68 0.92 -16.26
N PRO A 204 26.22 0.42 -15.14
CA PRO A 204 26.14 -0.99 -14.78
C PRO A 204 24.71 -1.39 -14.40
N VAL A 205 24.44 -2.68 -14.52
CA VAL A 205 23.27 -3.32 -13.92
C VAL A 205 23.56 -3.47 -12.44
N ARG A 206 22.64 -3.00 -11.59
CA ARG A 206 22.79 -3.11 -10.15
C ARG A 206 21.82 -4.15 -9.63
N TYR A 207 22.27 -5.03 -8.74
CA TYR A 207 21.39 -5.98 -8.07
C TYR A 207 21.72 -6.07 -6.58
N SER A 208 20.72 -6.43 -5.78
CA SER A 208 20.79 -6.52 -4.33
C SER A 208 19.94 -7.69 -3.82
N ASP A 209 20.38 -8.31 -2.73
CA ASP A 209 19.61 -9.33 -2.02
C ASP A 209 18.49 -8.69 -1.16
N ASP A 210 18.54 -7.37 -0.93
CA ASP A 210 17.44 -6.63 -0.33
C ASP A 210 16.33 -6.42 -1.36
N LEU A 211 15.24 -7.17 -1.24
CA LEU A 211 14.08 -7.07 -2.13
C LEU A 211 13.43 -5.68 -2.14
N THR A 212 13.64 -4.84 -1.12
CA THR A 212 13.05 -3.50 -1.03
C THR A 212 13.89 -2.44 -1.73
N ARG A 213 15.16 -2.75 -2.05
CA ARG A 213 16.16 -1.78 -2.51
C ARG A 213 15.71 -0.99 -3.73
N PHE A 214 15.23 -1.69 -4.77
CA PHE A 214 14.78 -1.07 -6.02
C PHE A 214 13.25 -0.94 -6.11
N ASN A 215 12.51 -1.42 -5.11
CA ASN A 215 11.06 -1.28 -5.04
C ASN A 215 10.61 0.15 -4.67
N ARG A 216 11.49 0.97 -4.09
CA ARG A 216 11.24 2.40 -3.78
C ARG A 216 10.95 3.28 -5.01
N ASP A 217 11.18 2.73 -6.20
CA ASP A 217 10.86 3.39 -7.45
C ASP A 217 9.41 3.14 -7.90
N LEU A 218 8.70 2.22 -7.24
CA LEU A 218 7.27 1.99 -7.41
C LEU A 218 6.46 2.89 -6.46
N PRO A 219 5.39 3.54 -6.96
CA PRO A 219 4.39 4.20 -6.13
C PRO A 219 3.83 3.29 -5.03
N GLY A 220 3.56 3.86 -3.86
CA GLY A 220 2.89 3.16 -2.76
C GLY A 220 3.76 2.17 -1.97
N HIS A 221 4.99 1.88 -2.41
CA HIS A 221 5.91 0.97 -1.71
C HIS A 221 6.27 1.45 -0.29
N GLU A 222 6.35 2.76 -0.06
CA GLU A 222 6.68 3.34 1.25
C GLU A 222 5.51 3.30 2.26
N ARG A 223 4.29 2.95 1.82
CA ARG A 223 3.05 3.23 2.56
C ARG A 223 2.01 2.11 2.46
N SER A 224 2.47 0.86 2.34
CA SER A 224 1.67 -0.37 2.50
C SER A 224 0.62 -0.67 1.42
N LEU A 225 0.68 -0.02 0.26
CA LEU A 225 -0.13 -0.36 -0.93
C LEU A 225 0.76 -0.47 -2.17
N PRO A 226 1.58 -1.53 -2.25
CA PRO A 226 2.51 -1.71 -3.35
C PRO A 226 1.78 -2.05 -4.66
N ILE A 227 1.89 -1.20 -5.69
CA ILE A 227 1.19 -1.40 -6.98
C ILE A 227 1.61 -2.67 -7.74
N ASN A 228 2.76 -3.23 -7.39
CA ASN A 228 3.30 -4.45 -7.99
C ASN A 228 2.76 -5.73 -7.36
N ASN A 229 2.18 -5.66 -6.16
CA ASN A 229 1.55 -6.83 -5.52
C ASN A 229 0.05 -6.58 -5.37
N LEU A 230 -0.70 -7.10 -6.34
CA LEU A 230 -2.14 -6.96 -6.34
C LEU A 230 -2.80 -7.67 -5.15
N HIS A 231 -2.26 -8.78 -4.68
CA HIS A 231 -2.87 -9.54 -3.59
C HIS A 231 -2.81 -8.74 -2.28
N ASP A 232 -1.61 -8.35 -1.86
CA ASP A 232 -1.41 -7.54 -0.65
C ASP A 232 -2.07 -6.17 -0.80
N GLY A 233 -2.04 -5.61 -2.02
CA GLY A 233 -2.69 -4.35 -2.34
C GLY A 233 -4.20 -4.40 -2.10
N LEU A 234 -4.88 -5.45 -2.59
CA LEU A 234 -6.32 -5.62 -2.38
C LEU A 234 -6.65 -5.96 -0.92
N ASP A 235 -5.84 -6.79 -0.25
CA ASP A 235 -6.03 -7.15 1.16
C ASP A 235 -5.96 -5.92 2.08
N ALA A 236 -4.99 -5.02 1.82
CA ALA A 236 -4.86 -3.76 2.57
C ALA A 236 -6.11 -2.87 2.48
N LEU A 237 -6.90 -2.96 1.40
CA LEU A 237 -8.13 -2.20 1.26
C LEU A 237 -9.21 -2.61 2.27
N HIS A 238 -9.26 -3.89 2.69
CA HIS A 238 -10.21 -4.33 3.72
C HIS A 238 -9.99 -3.62 5.05
N THR A 239 -8.73 -3.38 5.41
CA THR A 239 -8.38 -2.82 6.71
C THR A 239 -8.45 -1.29 6.68
N ALA A 240 -7.73 -0.68 5.73
CA ALA A 240 -7.42 0.75 5.74
C ALA A 240 -8.45 1.64 5.01
N TYR A 241 -9.47 1.06 4.36
CA TYR A 241 -10.38 1.80 3.49
C TYR A 241 -11.85 1.48 3.78
N ASP A 242 -12.71 2.46 3.49
CA ASP A 242 -14.16 2.30 3.39
C ASP A 242 -14.53 1.97 1.94
N LEU A 243 -15.23 0.85 1.74
CA LEU A 243 -15.50 0.28 0.42
C LEU A 243 -16.92 0.57 -0.06
N GLN A 244 -17.05 0.93 -1.34
CA GLN A 244 -18.33 1.12 -2.02
C GLN A 244 -18.31 0.44 -3.40
N VAL A 245 -19.35 -0.31 -3.75
CA VAL A 245 -19.52 -0.89 -5.09
C VAL A 245 -20.49 -0.03 -5.89
N ARG A 246 -20.15 0.23 -7.15
CA ARG A 246 -20.98 0.97 -8.11
C ARG A 246 -21.03 0.21 -9.43
N SER A 247 -22.19 0.18 -10.07
CA SER A 247 -22.27 -0.25 -11.47
C SER A 247 -21.82 0.91 -12.36
N VAL A 248 -21.03 0.62 -13.39
CA VAL A 248 -20.59 1.62 -14.37
C VAL A 248 -21.16 1.21 -15.71
N GLU A 249 -21.96 2.07 -16.32
CA GLU A 249 -22.42 1.88 -17.69
C GLU A 249 -21.18 1.88 -18.60
N THR A 250 -21.05 0.83 -19.40
CA THR A 250 -19.95 0.70 -20.36
C THR A 250 -20.11 1.82 -21.40
N GLU A 251 -19.11 2.70 -21.51
CA GLU A 251 -19.00 3.62 -22.65
C GLU A 251 -19.00 2.76 -23.92
N PRO A 252 -19.88 3.03 -24.91
CA PRO A 252 -20.02 2.17 -26.08
C PRO A 252 -18.71 2.13 -26.86
N SER A 253 -17.94 1.06 -26.67
CA SER A 253 -16.71 0.84 -27.41
C SER A 253 -17.02 0.42 -28.85
N MET A 254 -16.17 0.80 -29.81
CA MET A 254 -16.34 0.39 -31.21
C MET A 254 -16.16 -1.14 -31.41
N ASP A 255 -15.67 -1.85 -30.39
CA ASP A 255 -15.51 -3.30 -30.36
C ASP A 255 -16.63 -3.97 -29.54
N LYS A 256 -17.75 -4.29 -30.22
CA LYS A 256 -18.93 -4.96 -29.65
C LYS A 256 -18.68 -6.33 -29.00
N ALA A 257 -17.47 -6.87 -29.09
CA ALA A 257 -17.10 -8.18 -28.53
C ALA A 257 -16.71 -8.11 -27.04
N ASN A 258 -16.43 -6.91 -26.50
CA ASN A 258 -15.93 -6.73 -25.13
C ASN A 258 -16.88 -5.90 -24.26
N ASP A 259 -18.16 -5.85 -24.62
CA ASP A 259 -19.23 -5.09 -23.95
C ASP A 259 -19.73 -5.80 -22.68
N GLU A 260 -18.80 -6.35 -21.92
CA GLU A 260 -19.08 -6.99 -20.64
C GLU A 260 -19.36 -5.90 -19.59
N PRO A 261 -20.45 -6.02 -18.81
CA PRO A 261 -20.77 -5.01 -17.80
C PRO A 261 -19.61 -4.87 -16.81
N ASN A 262 -19.15 -3.63 -16.64
CA ASN A 262 -18.10 -3.30 -15.68
C ASN A 262 -18.71 -2.87 -14.35
N GLN A 263 -18.08 -3.28 -13.27
CA GLN A 263 -18.33 -2.74 -11.94
C GLN A 263 -17.11 -1.98 -11.45
N LEU A 264 -17.36 -1.11 -10.48
CA LEU A 264 -16.36 -0.24 -9.87
C LEU A 264 -16.42 -0.39 -8.36
N ILE A 265 -15.29 -0.76 -7.76
CA ILE A 265 -15.08 -0.56 -6.32
C ILE A 265 -14.39 0.78 -6.13
N VAL A 266 -14.93 1.59 -5.22
CA VAL A 266 -14.30 2.81 -4.72
C VAL A 266 -13.93 2.56 -3.27
N ALA A 267 -12.63 2.57 -2.99
CA ALA A 267 -12.05 2.45 -1.66
C ALA A 267 -11.57 3.85 -1.23
N THR A 268 -12.15 4.40 -0.17
CA THR A 268 -11.75 5.71 0.39
C THR A 268 -10.96 5.51 1.67
N LYS A 269 -9.79 6.13 1.78
CA LYS A 269 -8.87 5.89 2.89
C LYS A 269 -9.48 6.34 4.21
N LYS A 270 -9.41 5.49 5.24
CA LYS A 270 -9.78 5.84 6.61
C LYS A 270 -8.72 6.77 7.22
N PRO A 271 -9.10 7.71 8.10
CA PRO A 271 -8.13 8.52 8.83
C PRO A 271 -7.10 7.65 9.59
N GLY A 272 -5.85 8.09 9.63
CA GLY A 272 -4.77 7.40 10.35
C GLY A 272 -4.05 6.27 9.60
N PHE A 273 -4.55 5.85 8.44
CA PHE A 273 -3.87 4.84 7.62
C PHE A 273 -2.96 5.45 6.54
N PRO A 274 -1.87 4.77 6.16
CA PRO A 274 -1.01 5.17 5.05
C PRO A 274 -1.62 4.83 3.67
N GLY A 275 -1.11 5.46 2.61
CA GLY A 275 -1.48 5.16 1.22
C GLY A 275 -2.26 6.27 0.49
N PRO A 276 -2.74 6.01 -0.73
CA PRO A 276 -3.50 6.95 -1.55
C PRO A 276 -4.79 7.41 -0.86
N ALA A 277 -5.26 8.62 -1.15
CA ALA A 277 -6.52 9.10 -0.60
C ALA A 277 -7.72 8.24 -1.06
N ARG A 278 -7.67 7.73 -2.30
CA ARG A 278 -8.72 6.90 -2.89
C ARG A 278 -8.13 5.90 -3.88
N VAL A 279 -8.67 4.68 -3.88
CA VAL A 279 -8.39 3.65 -4.87
C VAL A 279 -9.69 3.28 -5.59
N GLU A 280 -9.65 3.26 -6.90
CA GLU A 280 -10.78 2.92 -7.76
C GLU A 280 -10.41 1.70 -8.61
N ILE A 281 -11.18 0.62 -8.49
CA ILE A 281 -10.91 -0.65 -9.19
C ILE A 281 -12.07 -0.93 -10.13
N ARG A 282 -11.82 -0.89 -11.44
CA ARG A 282 -12.76 -1.31 -12.46
C ARG A 282 -12.49 -2.75 -12.86
N TYR A 283 -13.53 -3.57 -12.87
CA TYR A 283 -13.43 -5.00 -13.15
C TYR A 283 -14.65 -5.51 -13.91
N ALA A 284 -14.46 -6.64 -14.60
CA ALA A 284 -15.51 -7.33 -15.30
C ALA A 284 -16.48 -7.98 -14.29
N ALA A 285 -17.77 -7.65 -14.38
CA ALA A 285 -18.75 -8.10 -13.39
C ALA A 285 -18.96 -9.62 -13.40
N SER A 286 -18.76 -10.28 -14.55
CA SER A 286 -18.98 -11.73 -14.68
C SER A 286 -17.95 -12.56 -13.92
N ASN A 287 -16.69 -12.13 -13.95
CA ASN A 287 -15.54 -12.97 -13.59
C ASN A 287 -14.63 -12.32 -12.56
N GLY A 288 -14.85 -11.05 -12.18
CA GLY A 288 -14.05 -10.32 -11.20
C GLY A 288 -12.67 -9.88 -11.70
N GLN A 289 -12.38 -10.03 -13.00
CA GLN A 289 -11.08 -9.67 -13.57
C GLN A 289 -10.87 -8.16 -13.55
N ILE A 290 -9.77 -7.73 -12.94
CA ILE A 290 -9.40 -6.32 -12.87
C ILE A 290 -8.97 -5.83 -14.26
N ARG A 291 -9.63 -4.78 -14.74
CA ARG A 291 -9.31 -4.12 -16.01
C ARG A 291 -8.50 -2.85 -15.80
N GLN A 292 -8.78 -2.14 -14.72
CA GLN A 292 -8.14 -0.87 -14.42
C GLN A 292 -8.12 -0.60 -12.93
N MET A 293 -7.05 0.02 -12.45
CA MET A 293 -6.93 0.53 -11.09
C MET A 293 -6.46 1.97 -11.14
N ARG A 294 -7.13 2.87 -10.43
CA ARG A 294 -6.75 4.27 -10.32
C ARG A 294 -6.45 4.58 -8.86
N PHE A 295 -5.33 5.25 -8.64
CA PHE A 295 -4.83 5.64 -7.33
C PHE A 295 -4.79 7.17 -7.29
N VAL A 296 -5.57 7.76 -6.39
CA VAL A 296 -5.70 9.21 -6.24
C VAL A 296 -4.84 9.67 -5.08
N GLU A 297 -3.99 10.67 -5.32
CA GLU A 297 -3.05 11.21 -4.33
C GLU A 297 -2.17 10.13 -3.69
N MET A 298 -1.58 9.27 -4.53
CA MET A 298 -0.66 8.21 -4.12
C MET A 298 0.69 8.81 -3.70
N PRO A 299 1.17 8.56 -2.47
CA PRO A 299 2.49 9.04 -2.05
C PRO A 299 3.61 8.46 -2.93
N TYR A 300 4.50 9.34 -3.38
CA TYR A 300 5.68 9.00 -4.18
C TYR A 300 6.86 9.92 -3.85
N GLY A 301 7.65 9.52 -2.84
CA GLY A 301 8.72 10.36 -2.32
C GLY A 301 8.18 11.69 -1.79
N PRO A 302 8.65 12.86 -2.27
CA PRO A 302 8.16 14.16 -1.83
C PRO A 302 6.84 14.61 -2.48
N GLU A 303 6.34 13.86 -3.47
CA GLU A 303 5.15 14.20 -4.26
C GLU A 303 3.99 13.26 -3.94
N ASP A 304 2.77 13.74 -4.16
CA ASP A 304 1.59 12.88 -4.27
C ASP A 304 1.18 12.83 -5.76
N VAL A 305 0.91 11.62 -6.27
CA VAL A 305 0.68 11.36 -7.69
C VAL A 305 -0.68 10.71 -7.89
N THR A 306 -1.47 11.20 -8.82
CA THR A 306 -2.67 10.50 -9.29
C THR A 306 -2.33 9.75 -10.57
N LEU A 307 -2.52 8.43 -10.55
CA LEU A 307 -2.18 7.55 -11.66
C LEU A 307 -3.23 6.47 -11.89
N THR A 308 -3.26 5.98 -13.13
CA THR A 308 -4.13 4.90 -13.57
C THR A 308 -3.29 3.78 -14.17
N MET A 309 -3.54 2.54 -13.72
CA MET A 309 -3.00 1.30 -14.26
C MET A 309 -4.08 0.62 -15.10
N THR A 310 -3.84 0.42 -16.39
CA THR A 310 -4.76 -0.27 -17.30
C THR A 310 -4.18 -1.62 -17.70
N LEU A 311 -4.95 -2.70 -17.52
CA LEU A 311 -4.54 -4.04 -17.93
C LEU A 311 -4.44 -4.09 -19.46
N MET A 312 -3.26 -4.42 -19.97
CA MET A 312 -3.00 -4.56 -21.40
C MET A 312 -3.09 -6.01 -21.84
N GLU A 313 -2.52 -6.92 -21.06
CA GLU A 313 -2.41 -8.34 -21.42
C GLU A 313 -2.34 -9.23 -20.17
N GLU A 314 -2.89 -10.43 -20.28
CA GLU A 314 -2.64 -11.54 -19.36
C GLU A 314 -2.08 -12.72 -20.14
N ARG A 315 -0.82 -13.06 -19.89
CA ARG A 315 -0.16 -14.20 -20.54
C ARG A 315 0.96 -14.74 -19.67
N ALA A 316 1.36 -15.99 -19.89
CA ALA A 316 2.60 -16.49 -19.32
C ALA A 316 3.79 -15.83 -20.03
N LEU A 317 4.65 -15.15 -19.27
CA LEU A 317 5.95 -14.67 -19.71
C LEU A 317 6.98 -15.78 -19.52
N ALA A 318 8.17 -15.62 -20.11
CA ALA A 318 9.24 -16.60 -19.95
C ALA A 318 9.59 -16.80 -18.46
N PRO A 319 10.03 -17.99 -18.03
CA PRO A 319 10.37 -18.25 -16.63
C PRO A 319 11.44 -17.28 -16.09
N ASP A 320 12.46 -16.99 -16.90
CA ASP A 320 13.58 -16.10 -16.64
C ASP A 320 13.27 -14.62 -16.94
N TYR A 321 12.03 -14.28 -17.33
CA TYR A 321 11.66 -12.91 -17.67
C TYR A 321 11.92 -11.93 -16.53
N PHE A 322 11.73 -12.33 -15.28
CA PHE A 322 11.89 -11.46 -14.12
C PHE A 322 13.34 -11.36 -13.61
N ASP A 323 14.25 -12.09 -14.23
CA ASP A 323 15.68 -12.01 -13.97
C ASP A 323 16.30 -10.84 -14.74
N HIS A 324 17.29 -10.17 -14.14
CA HIS A 324 17.90 -8.98 -14.76
C HIS A 324 18.52 -9.29 -16.12
N GLN A 325 19.05 -10.51 -16.31
CA GLN A 325 19.68 -10.99 -17.54
C GLN A 325 18.75 -10.91 -18.77
N SER A 326 17.44 -10.97 -18.57
CA SER A 326 16.43 -10.85 -19.64
C SER A 326 16.21 -9.42 -20.11
N HIS A 327 16.87 -8.43 -19.49
CA HIS A 327 16.61 -7.01 -19.68
C HIS A 327 17.83 -6.17 -20.05
N HIS A 328 18.99 -6.78 -20.28
CA HIS A 328 20.18 -6.09 -20.75
C HIS A 328 21.08 -7.02 -21.57
N ASP A 329 22.00 -6.42 -22.32
CA ASP A 329 23.00 -7.19 -23.07
C ASP A 329 23.94 -7.96 -22.14
N ARG A 330 24.38 -9.14 -22.59
CA ARG A 330 25.27 -10.03 -21.81
C ARG A 330 26.63 -9.41 -21.48
N GLU A 331 27.05 -8.41 -22.24
CA GLU A 331 28.32 -7.72 -22.07
C GLU A 331 28.24 -6.59 -21.03
N ARG A 332 27.04 -6.27 -20.53
CA ARG A 332 26.86 -5.19 -19.57
C ARG A 332 27.46 -5.55 -18.21
N VAL A 333 28.23 -4.62 -17.66
CA VAL A 333 28.83 -4.77 -16.33
C VAL A 333 27.71 -4.92 -15.29
N VAL A 334 27.85 -5.90 -14.40
CA VAL A 334 26.92 -6.16 -13.30
C VAL A 334 27.64 -5.89 -11.99
N GLU A 335 27.04 -5.08 -11.13
CA GLU A 335 27.55 -4.70 -9.82
C GLU A 335 26.57 -5.13 -8.72
N PHE A 336 27.12 -5.73 -7.66
CA PHE A 336 26.40 -6.03 -6.44
C PHE A 336 26.43 -4.81 -5.51
N GLU A 337 25.28 -4.46 -4.93
CA GLU A 337 25.16 -3.38 -3.94
C GLU A 337 25.22 -3.85 -2.48
#